data_AF-A0A0K8RJI9-F1
#
_entry.id   AF-A0A0K8RJI9-F1
#
_cell.length_a   1.000
_cell.length_b   1.000
_cell.length_c   1.000
_cell.angle_alpha   90.00
_cell.angle_beta   90.00
_cell.angle_gamma   90.00
#
_symmetry.space_group_name_H-M   'P 1'
#
loop_
_entity.id
_entity.type
_entity.pdbx_description
1 polymer ?
#
loop_
_entity_poly.entity_id
_entity_poly.type
_entity_poly.pdbx_seq_one_letter_code
_entity_poly.pdbx_strand_id
1 'polypeptide(L)'
;MNCWTTARIFIMSALICSTTADTKGEDDVCKTADCMRLGLELSDAINASADPCDDFYDYVCKKWKNKTEIPPYLPSYGHLWLIRDEVAKKINDTLGNMNQTKLQAESLNETIAIAYQSCMKEDSSEPNEEISRLRNTLEKFGIPKWPMTPGSNETINWTEIYRKMRIGADLSVIFSVNVNPNLTNTSLLAIHIDVSEFLHTLDRIYKVRQQNDIAVEAYKDFIKQTVILFSGEEDINVTTKIAQDIFDFEVNLTKKINEIDFDVPDLPDYNFTGDYRYDYEEESSSPTDNELLQARSDKSTSQPEKDPEPTTKLKDIDRKLKSGWLQLLTDIFQDASVNLTGEEEVNALDEGFIKGAMKLLNKTSGVVVNNYFGWKLLY
;
A
#
# COMPACT_ATOMS: atom_id res chain seq x y z
N MET A 1 -18.41 -74.03 31.88
CA MET A 1 -17.05 -73.84 31.34
C MET A 1 -16.41 -72.68 32.09
N ASN A 2 -15.28 -72.94 32.74
CA ASN A 2 -14.74 -72.13 33.84
C ASN A 2 -14.06 -70.83 33.37
N CYS A 3 -14.13 -69.81 34.23
CA CYS A 3 -13.47 -68.50 34.14
C CYS A 3 -11.93 -68.54 34.00
N TRP A 4 -11.34 -69.74 33.91
CA TRP A 4 -9.91 -70.01 33.74
C TRP A 4 -9.50 -70.23 32.28
N THR A 5 -10.45 -70.32 31.33
CA THR A 5 -10.13 -70.55 29.90
C THR A 5 -10.04 -69.27 29.06
N THR A 6 -10.69 -68.19 29.47
CA THR A 6 -10.62 -66.88 28.79
C THR A 6 -9.37 -66.07 29.12
N ALA A 7 -8.79 -66.24 30.31
CA ALA A 7 -7.58 -65.53 30.72
C ALA A 7 -6.29 -65.96 29.97
N ARG A 8 -6.24 -67.20 29.45
CA ARG A 8 -5.05 -67.69 28.71
C ARG A 8 -5.00 -67.26 27.25
N ILE A 9 -6.14 -66.93 26.63
CA ILE A 9 -6.16 -66.45 25.24
C ILE A 9 -5.67 -65.00 25.16
N PHE A 10 -5.98 -64.16 26.16
CA PHE A 10 -5.51 -62.77 26.20
C PHE A 10 -4.03 -62.60 26.56
N ILE A 11 -3.42 -63.53 27.30
CA ILE A 11 -1.99 -63.45 27.66
C ILE A 11 -1.09 -63.95 26.50
N MET A 12 -1.58 -64.86 25.66
CA MET A 12 -0.82 -65.36 24.50
C MET A 12 -0.90 -64.45 23.27
N SER A 13 -1.95 -63.62 23.12
CA SER A 13 -1.99 -62.57 22.10
C SER A 13 -1.15 -61.35 22.46
N ALA A 14 -0.89 -61.10 23.75
CA ALA A 14 -0.01 -60.04 24.21
C ALA A 14 1.49 -60.37 24.09
N LEU A 15 1.86 -61.65 23.89
CA LEU A 15 3.27 -62.08 23.78
C LEU A 15 3.73 -62.43 22.35
N ILE A 16 2.83 -62.39 21.35
CA ILE A 16 3.18 -62.62 19.94
C ILE A 16 3.39 -61.30 19.16
N CYS A 17 3.11 -60.14 19.75
CA CYS A 17 3.43 -58.84 19.15
C CYS A 17 4.69 -58.16 19.74
N SER A 18 5.53 -58.86 20.50
CA SER A 18 6.75 -58.29 21.10
C SER A 18 8.06 -58.79 20.47
N THR A 19 8.04 -59.40 19.29
CA THR A 19 9.29 -59.79 18.61
C THR A 19 9.28 -59.42 17.13
N THR A 20 9.18 -58.12 16.85
CA THR A 20 9.99 -57.40 15.85
C THR A 20 9.85 -55.91 16.14
N ALA A 21 10.23 -55.47 17.34
CA ALA A 21 10.81 -54.14 17.44
C ALA A 21 12.19 -54.28 16.80
N ASP A 22 12.23 -54.12 15.48
CA ASP A 22 13.47 -53.78 14.79
C ASP A 22 14.00 -52.55 15.53
N THR A 23 15.01 -52.75 16.37
CA THR A 23 15.88 -51.68 16.81
C THR A 23 16.64 -51.22 15.56
N LYS A 24 15.97 -50.48 14.68
CA LYS A 24 16.64 -49.66 13.68
C LYS A 24 17.38 -48.58 14.45
N GLY A 25 18.70 -48.74 14.44
CA GLY A 25 19.64 -47.90 15.14
C GLY A 25 19.58 -46.44 14.72
N GLU A 26 20.06 -45.61 15.64
CA GLU A 26 20.16 -44.15 15.61
C GLU A 26 18.84 -43.41 15.38
N ASP A 27 18.46 -42.62 16.40
CA ASP A 27 17.52 -41.52 16.24
C ASP A 27 17.90 -40.74 14.98
N ASP A 28 17.08 -40.82 13.92
CA ASP A 28 17.19 -40.04 12.68
C ASP A 28 16.83 -38.55 12.93
N VAL A 29 17.17 -38.06 14.12
CA VAL A 29 16.92 -36.72 14.61
C VAL A 29 18.13 -35.88 14.26
N CYS A 30 17.90 -34.83 13.49
CA CYS A 30 18.94 -33.88 13.13
C CYS A 30 19.51 -33.19 14.38
N LYS A 31 20.83 -33.29 14.58
CA LYS A 31 21.57 -32.70 15.71
C LYS A 31 22.55 -31.60 15.28
N THR A 32 22.40 -31.05 14.08
CA THR A 32 23.20 -29.90 13.65
C THR A 32 22.83 -28.68 14.49
N ALA A 33 23.74 -27.70 14.58
CA ALA A 33 23.49 -26.46 15.31
C ALA A 33 22.22 -25.74 14.80
N ASP A 34 21.99 -25.74 13.49
CA ASP A 34 20.81 -25.14 12.88
C ASP A 34 19.52 -25.87 13.24
N CYS A 35 19.52 -27.21 13.23
CA CYS A 35 18.36 -28.01 13.63
C CYS A 35 18.01 -27.81 15.10
N MET A 36 19.02 -27.76 15.99
CA MET A 36 18.80 -27.49 17.41
C MET A 36 18.25 -26.09 17.64
N ARG A 37 18.81 -25.07 16.98
CA ARG A 37 18.34 -23.69 17.07
C ARG A 37 16.89 -23.55 16.61
N LEU A 38 16.58 -24.06 15.41
CA LEU A 38 15.22 -24.00 14.87
C LEU A 38 14.23 -24.80 15.71
N GLY A 39 14.63 -25.97 16.20
CA GLY A 39 13.81 -26.80 17.07
C GLY A 39 13.42 -26.09 18.38
N LEU A 40 14.37 -25.36 18.97
CA LEU A 40 14.10 -24.52 20.16
C LEU A 40 13.18 -23.35 19.82
N GLU A 41 13.44 -22.62 18.73
CA GLU A 41 12.59 -21.51 18.28
C GLU A 41 11.13 -21.95 18.06
N LEU A 42 10.90 -23.10 17.39
CA LEU A 42 9.56 -23.66 17.20
C LEU A 42 8.93 -24.07 18.53
N SER A 43 9.67 -24.80 19.37
CA SER A 43 9.16 -25.29 20.66
C SER A 43 8.75 -24.15 21.59
N ASP A 44 9.44 -23.01 21.53
CA ASP A 44 9.12 -21.82 22.32
C ASP A 44 7.82 -21.13 21.84
N ALA A 45 7.48 -21.24 20.56
CA ALA A 45 6.28 -20.66 19.97
C ALA A 45 5.02 -21.54 20.11
N ILE A 46 5.19 -22.86 20.10
CA ILE A 46 4.09 -23.84 20.08
C ILE A 46 3.30 -23.86 21.39
N ASN A 47 1.98 -23.71 21.29
CA ASN A 47 1.02 -24.00 22.34
C ASN A 47 0.48 -25.44 22.22
N ALA A 48 1.18 -26.39 22.84
CA ALA A 48 0.78 -27.81 22.85
C ALA A 48 -0.53 -28.12 23.60
N SER A 49 -1.19 -27.11 24.20
CA SER A 49 -2.50 -27.27 24.83
C SER A 49 -3.67 -27.02 23.87
N ALA A 50 -3.43 -26.43 22.70
CA ALA A 50 -4.43 -26.31 21.63
C ALA A 50 -4.40 -27.57 20.75
N ASP A 51 -5.55 -27.96 20.20
CA ASP A 51 -5.60 -29.00 19.17
C ASP A 51 -5.28 -28.36 17.80
N PRO A 52 -4.21 -28.77 17.10
CA PRO A 52 -3.89 -28.22 15.78
C PRO A 52 -4.97 -28.48 14.72
N CYS A 53 -5.85 -29.46 14.91
CA CYS A 53 -6.98 -29.73 14.02
C CYS A 53 -8.14 -28.74 14.25
N ASP A 54 -8.21 -28.11 15.42
CA ASP A 54 -9.25 -27.13 15.76
C ASP A 54 -8.76 -25.69 15.50
N ASP A 55 -7.56 -25.34 15.99
CA ASP A 55 -6.95 -24.03 15.77
C ASP A 55 -5.43 -24.17 15.59
N PHE A 56 -5.03 -24.35 14.32
CA PHE A 56 -3.63 -24.46 13.96
C PHE A 56 -2.84 -23.18 14.27
N TYR A 57 -3.47 -22.00 14.20
CA TYR A 57 -2.79 -20.73 14.46
C TYR A 57 -2.46 -20.59 15.95
N ASP A 58 -3.39 -20.90 16.85
CA ASP A 58 -3.12 -20.90 18.29
C ASP A 58 -2.05 -21.93 18.64
N TYR A 59 -2.17 -23.15 18.08
CA TYR A 59 -1.19 -24.21 18.28
C TYR A 59 0.23 -23.77 17.90
N VAL A 60 0.43 -23.10 16.76
CA VAL A 60 1.78 -22.74 16.29
C VAL A 60 2.28 -21.36 16.74
N CYS A 61 1.40 -20.40 17.06
CA CYS A 61 1.80 -19.00 17.29
C CYS A 61 1.45 -18.44 18.66
N LYS A 62 0.57 -19.06 19.45
CA LYS A 62 0.00 -18.40 20.65
C LYS A 62 1.04 -18.00 21.67
N LYS A 63 2.03 -18.85 21.97
CA LYS A 63 3.07 -18.47 22.95
C LYS A 63 3.96 -17.34 22.43
N TRP A 64 4.28 -17.34 21.14
CA TRP A 64 5.02 -16.25 20.52
C TRP A 64 4.24 -14.94 20.61
N LYS A 65 2.95 -14.94 20.24
CA LYS A 65 2.06 -13.77 20.33
C LYS A 65 1.98 -13.23 21.75
N ASN A 66 1.87 -14.10 22.75
CA ASN A 66 1.78 -13.69 24.16
C ASN A 66 3.10 -13.12 24.71
N LYS A 67 4.25 -13.56 24.20
CA LYS A 67 5.59 -13.09 24.63
C LYS A 67 6.04 -11.83 23.88
N THR A 68 5.49 -11.58 22.70
CA THR A 68 5.99 -10.54 21.79
C THR A 68 5.12 -9.30 21.88
N GLU A 69 5.72 -8.20 22.30
CA GLU A 69 5.08 -6.89 22.28
C GLU A 69 5.24 -6.25 20.89
N ILE A 70 4.15 -5.66 20.40
CA ILE A 70 4.20 -4.85 19.17
C ILE A 70 4.88 -3.53 19.52
N PRO A 71 6.00 -3.16 18.85
CA PRO A 71 6.64 -1.88 19.10
C PRO A 71 5.65 -0.72 18.86
N PRO A 72 5.71 0.37 19.65
CA PRO A 72 4.70 1.44 19.60
C PRO A 72 4.65 2.20 18.27
N TYR A 73 5.69 2.08 17.45
CA TYR A 73 5.81 2.70 16.13
C TYR A 73 5.36 1.78 14.98
N LEU A 74 4.87 0.57 15.25
CA LEU A 74 4.38 -0.37 14.24
C LEU A 74 2.90 -0.72 14.46
N PRO A 75 2.10 -0.78 13.39
CA PRO A 75 0.69 -1.17 13.50
C PRO A 75 0.50 -2.70 13.68
N SER A 76 1.52 -3.48 13.33
CA SER A 76 1.53 -4.95 13.48
C SER A 76 2.97 -5.45 13.58
N TYR A 77 3.17 -6.61 14.19
CA TYR A 77 4.48 -7.22 14.33
C TYR A 77 4.42 -8.73 14.10
N GLY A 78 5.44 -9.27 13.44
CA GLY A 78 5.48 -10.65 12.98
C GLY A 78 6.88 -11.06 12.53
N HIS A 79 7.05 -12.30 12.12
CA HIS A 79 8.36 -12.83 11.73
C HIS A 79 9.01 -12.08 10.56
N LEU A 80 8.23 -11.59 9.59
CA LEU A 80 8.77 -10.75 8.51
C LEU A 80 9.32 -9.41 9.02
N TRP A 81 8.74 -8.85 10.08
CA TRP A 81 9.26 -7.63 10.71
C TRP A 81 10.58 -7.88 11.43
N LEU A 82 10.75 -9.02 12.09
CA LEU A 82 12.04 -9.41 12.69
C LEU A 82 13.16 -9.42 11.64
N ILE A 83 12.89 -10.02 10.47
CA ILE A 83 13.85 -10.06 9.36
C ILE A 83 14.13 -8.64 8.83
N ARG A 84 13.09 -7.81 8.67
CA ARG A 84 13.25 -6.41 8.25
C ARG A 84 14.09 -5.61 9.24
N ASP A 85 13.89 -5.78 10.54
CA ASP A 85 14.66 -5.11 11.58
C ASP A 85 16.14 -5.53 11.55
N GLU A 86 16.42 -6.82 11.37
CA GLU A 86 17.80 -7.31 11.22
C GLU A 86 18.48 -6.78 9.96
N VAL A 87 17.76 -6.73 8.83
CA VAL A 87 18.27 -6.17 7.58
C VAL A 87 18.51 -4.67 7.73
N ALA A 88 17.58 -3.93 8.33
CA ALA A 88 17.72 -2.49 8.57
C ALA A 88 18.93 -2.19 9.45
N LYS A 89 19.17 -2.97 10.52
CA LYS A 89 20.38 -2.86 11.36
C LYS A 89 21.65 -3.07 10.54
N LYS A 90 21.72 -4.13 9.73
CA LYS A 90 22.89 -4.40 8.88
C LYS A 90 23.14 -3.28 7.86
N ILE A 91 22.07 -2.74 7.26
CA ILE A 91 22.17 -1.58 6.35
C ILE A 91 22.70 -0.36 7.11
N ASN A 92 22.11 -0.05 8.26
CA ASN A 92 22.52 1.06 9.13
C ASN A 92 24.00 0.94 9.53
N ASP A 93 24.45 -0.24 9.96
CA ASP A 93 25.84 -0.49 10.33
C ASP A 93 26.78 -0.37 9.13
N THR A 94 26.35 -0.86 7.96
CA THR A 94 27.17 -0.79 6.73
C THR A 94 27.32 0.64 6.25
N LEU A 95 26.21 1.39 6.17
CA LEU A 95 26.18 2.76 5.65
C LEU A 95 26.72 3.77 6.68
N GLY A 96 26.47 3.55 7.97
CA GLY A 96 26.96 4.40 9.05
C GLY A 96 28.49 4.36 9.20
N ASN A 97 29.12 3.24 8.85
CA ASN A 97 30.57 3.09 8.86
C ASN A 97 31.26 3.58 7.58
N MET A 98 30.51 4.11 6.59
CA MET A 98 31.12 4.70 5.40
C MET A 98 31.74 6.06 5.71
N ASN A 99 33.05 6.21 5.46
CA ASN A 99 33.73 7.48 5.64
C ASN A 99 33.33 8.46 4.54
N GLN A 100 32.74 9.58 4.93
CA GLN A 100 32.53 10.71 4.03
C GLN A 100 33.81 11.56 3.97
N THR A 101 34.65 11.34 2.97
CA THR A 101 35.86 12.15 2.75
C THR A 101 35.63 13.34 1.82
N LYS A 102 34.47 13.43 1.15
CA LYS A 102 34.18 14.45 0.12
C LYS A 102 32.76 15.03 0.20
N LEU A 103 32.62 16.29 -0.22
CA LEU A 103 31.35 17.03 -0.29
C LEU A 103 30.55 16.74 -1.58
N GLN A 104 31.20 16.19 -2.61
CA GLN A 104 30.55 15.76 -3.86
C GLN A 104 30.86 14.28 -4.09
N ALA A 105 29.85 13.53 -4.49
CA ALA A 105 30.01 12.12 -4.86
C ALA A 105 30.61 12.00 -6.26
N GLU A 106 31.65 11.19 -6.38
CA GLU A 106 32.27 10.80 -7.65
C GLU A 106 31.90 9.35 -8.02
N SER A 107 31.24 8.62 -7.11
CA SER A 107 30.83 7.23 -7.28
C SER A 107 29.45 6.96 -6.66
N LEU A 108 28.80 5.87 -7.09
CA LEU A 108 27.52 5.42 -6.53
C LEU A 108 27.59 5.20 -5.01
N ASN A 109 28.70 4.63 -4.52
CA ASN A 109 28.88 4.39 -3.09
C ASN A 109 28.92 5.69 -2.29
N GLU A 110 29.59 6.72 -2.81
CA GLU A 110 29.62 8.05 -2.17
C GLU A 110 28.24 8.72 -2.23
N THR A 111 27.49 8.58 -3.32
CA THR A 111 26.10 9.08 -3.42
C THR A 111 25.21 8.46 -2.34
N ILE A 112 25.29 7.14 -2.16
CA ILE A 112 24.53 6.41 -1.14
C ILE A 112 24.95 6.88 0.27
N ALA A 113 26.25 7.01 0.53
CA ALA A 113 26.75 7.49 1.83
C ALA A 113 26.27 8.91 2.13
N ILE A 114 26.37 9.84 1.17
CA ILE A 114 25.92 11.23 1.35
C ILE A 114 24.41 11.29 1.60
N ALA A 115 23.60 10.52 0.86
CA ALA A 115 22.15 10.47 1.05
C ALA A 115 21.79 9.93 2.44
N TYR A 116 22.42 8.83 2.86
CA TYR A 116 22.23 8.25 4.19
C TYR A 116 22.58 9.24 5.30
N GLN A 117 23.77 9.86 5.24
CA GLN A 117 24.20 10.84 6.25
C GLN A 117 23.32 12.10 6.26
N SER A 118 22.77 12.49 5.11
CA SER A 118 21.84 13.62 5.05
C SER A 118 20.50 13.31 5.73
N CYS A 119 20.04 12.06 5.67
CA CYS A 119 18.85 11.57 6.35
C CYS A 119 19.08 11.40 7.87
N MET A 120 20.28 10.96 8.27
CA MET A 120 20.62 10.70 9.69
C MET A 120 21.05 11.94 10.47
N LYS A 121 21.26 13.08 9.81
CA LYS A 121 21.53 14.35 10.51
C LYS A 121 20.29 14.76 11.30
N GLU A 122 20.49 15.11 12.56
CA GLU A 122 19.44 15.70 13.38
C GLU A 122 18.93 16.99 12.72
N ASP A 123 17.62 17.21 12.84
CA ASP A 123 16.97 18.43 12.34
C ASP A 123 17.60 19.67 12.97
N SER A 124 17.51 20.80 12.27
CA SER A 124 17.94 22.08 12.84
C SER A 124 17.19 22.34 14.15
N SER A 125 17.89 22.84 15.17
CA SER A 125 17.24 23.31 16.40
C SER A 125 16.41 24.58 16.19
N GLU A 126 16.31 25.08 14.95
CA GLU A 126 15.64 26.31 14.56
C GLU A 126 14.41 26.02 13.67
N PRO A 127 13.20 25.84 14.24
CA PRO A 127 11.99 25.50 13.49
C PRO A 127 11.66 26.45 12.33
N ASN A 128 12.00 27.74 12.47
CA ASN A 128 11.78 28.74 11.42
C ASN A 128 12.62 28.48 10.16
N GLU A 129 13.81 27.90 10.32
CA GLU A 129 14.66 27.53 9.19
C GLU A 129 14.02 26.37 8.41
N GLU A 130 13.51 25.35 9.12
CA GLU A 130 12.85 24.20 8.51
C GLU A 130 11.59 24.60 7.73
N ILE A 131 10.74 25.45 8.31
CA ILE A 131 9.57 26.00 7.60
C ILE A 131 9.99 26.80 6.37
N SER A 132 11.09 27.56 6.45
CA SER A 132 11.60 28.31 5.30
C SER A 132 12.10 27.39 4.18
N ARG A 133 12.75 26.26 4.52
CA ARG A 133 13.14 25.23 3.54
C ARG A 133 11.93 24.58 2.87
N LEU A 134 10.89 24.28 3.63
CA LEU A 134 9.64 23.73 3.07
C LEU A 134 8.93 24.73 2.16
N ARG A 135 8.90 26.03 2.52
CA ARG A 135 8.38 27.10 1.65
C ARG A 135 9.17 27.23 0.35
N ASN A 136 10.50 27.20 0.40
CA ASN A 136 11.33 27.22 -0.80
C ASN A 136 11.08 25.99 -1.70
N THR A 137 10.80 24.82 -1.09
CA THR A 137 10.39 23.62 -1.82
C THR A 137 9.07 23.85 -2.54
N LEU A 138 8.04 24.35 -1.85
CA LEU A 138 6.75 24.71 -2.47
C LEU A 138 6.92 25.67 -3.66
N GLU A 139 7.72 26.74 -3.49
CA GLU A 139 8.07 27.69 -4.54
C GLU A 139 8.68 27.00 -5.77
N LYS A 140 9.66 26.11 -5.56
CA LYS A 140 10.32 25.34 -6.63
C LYS A 140 9.32 24.49 -7.42
N PHE A 141 8.29 23.96 -6.76
CA PHE A 141 7.24 23.17 -7.39
C PHE A 141 6.08 24.02 -7.94
N GLY A 142 6.22 25.34 -7.99
CA GLY A 142 5.25 26.25 -8.61
C GLY A 142 4.15 26.74 -7.67
N ILE A 143 4.36 26.61 -6.36
CA ILE A 143 3.44 27.05 -5.31
C ILE A 143 4.13 28.16 -4.50
N PRO A 144 4.15 29.41 -5.01
CA PRO A 144 4.91 30.47 -4.38
C PRO A 144 4.32 30.97 -3.06
N LYS A 145 3.04 30.67 -2.82
CA LYS A 145 2.34 31.02 -1.59
C LYS A 145 1.44 29.88 -1.17
N TRP A 146 1.70 29.33 0.01
CA TRP A 146 0.86 28.34 0.64
C TRP A 146 0.77 28.59 2.16
N PRO A 147 -0.42 28.52 2.75
CA PRO A 147 -1.72 28.35 2.09
C PRO A 147 -2.17 29.64 1.39
N MET A 148 -2.98 29.50 0.35
CA MET A 148 -3.69 30.61 -0.30
C MET A 148 -5.01 30.90 0.41
N THR A 149 -5.27 32.17 0.68
CA THR A 149 -6.51 32.61 1.30
C THR A 149 -7.69 32.52 0.31
N PRO A 150 -8.89 32.15 0.78
CA PRO A 150 -10.10 32.19 -0.06
C PRO A 150 -10.33 33.57 -0.67
N GLY A 151 -10.64 33.61 -1.96
CA GLY A 151 -10.87 34.87 -2.70
C GLY A 151 -9.61 35.55 -3.26
N SER A 152 -8.45 34.89 -3.21
CA SER A 152 -7.26 35.36 -3.94
C SER A 152 -7.53 35.47 -5.45
N ASN A 153 -6.99 36.51 -6.08
CA ASN A 153 -7.08 36.78 -7.52
C ASN A 153 -5.90 36.22 -8.32
N GLU A 154 -4.99 35.46 -7.68
CA GLU A 154 -3.84 34.88 -8.36
C GLU A 154 -4.28 33.79 -9.34
N THR A 155 -3.69 33.82 -10.54
CA THR A 155 -3.95 32.81 -11.58
C THR A 155 -3.12 31.56 -11.28
N ILE A 156 -3.79 30.43 -11.07
CA ILE A 156 -3.15 29.16 -10.77
C ILE A 156 -3.17 28.25 -12.00
N ASN A 157 -1.98 27.84 -12.44
CA ASN A 157 -1.82 26.83 -13.47
C ASN A 157 -1.48 25.47 -12.85
N TRP A 158 -2.52 24.70 -12.54
CA TRP A 158 -2.33 23.42 -11.86
C TRP A 158 -1.56 22.40 -12.69
N THR A 159 -1.61 22.47 -14.04
CA THR A 159 -0.86 21.55 -14.88
C THR A 159 0.64 21.79 -14.77
N GLU A 160 1.08 23.04 -14.60
CA GLU A 160 2.48 23.37 -14.35
C GLU A 160 2.95 22.83 -12.99
N ILE A 161 2.16 23.01 -11.94
CA ILE A 161 2.44 22.46 -10.61
C ILE A 161 2.56 20.94 -10.68
N TYR A 162 1.57 20.29 -11.29
CA TYR A 162 1.53 18.84 -11.46
C TYR A 162 2.74 18.30 -12.24
N ARG A 163 3.12 18.96 -13.34
CA ARG A 163 4.32 18.60 -14.12
C ARG A 163 5.60 18.69 -13.31
N LYS A 164 5.78 19.79 -12.58
CA LYS A 164 6.94 19.97 -11.69
C LYS A 164 6.98 18.88 -10.63
N MET A 165 5.85 18.54 -10.00
CA MET A 165 5.78 17.45 -9.02
C MET A 165 6.12 16.10 -9.64
N ARG A 166 5.58 15.79 -10.83
CA ARG A 166 5.82 14.53 -11.53
C ARG A 166 7.28 14.36 -11.93
N ILE A 167 7.92 15.39 -12.49
CA ILE A 167 9.30 15.29 -13.01
C ILE A 167 10.35 15.58 -11.93
N GLY A 168 10.07 16.53 -11.04
CA GLY A 168 11.03 16.97 -10.02
C GLY A 168 11.03 16.14 -8.73
N ALA A 169 9.93 15.46 -8.41
CA ALA A 169 9.78 14.67 -7.18
C ALA A 169 9.22 13.26 -7.38
N ASP A 170 8.91 12.84 -8.61
CA ASP A 170 8.24 11.56 -8.89
C ASP A 170 6.90 11.39 -8.14
N LEU A 171 6.24 12.51 -7.80
CA LEU A 171 5.00 12.50 -7.03
C LEU A 171 3.77 12.42 -7.94
N SER A 172 2.98 11.38 -7.73
CA SER A 172 1.69 11.15 -8.39
C SER A 172 0.58 11.46 -7.38
N VAL A 173 -0.01 12.66 -7.38
CA VAL A 173 -0.94 13.08 -6.30
C VAL A 173 -2.42 13.05 -6.68
N ILE A 174 -2.74 12.81 -7.95
CA ILE A 174 -4.14 12.62 -8.42
C ILE A 174 -4.14 11.49 -9.44
N PHE A 175 -3.29 11.61 -10.45
CA PHE A 175 -3.10 10.60 -11.47
C PHE A 175 -1.75 9.93 -11.26
N SER A 176 -1.67 8.65 -11.59
CA SER A 176 -0.44 7.94 -11.81
C SER A 176 -0.13 8.01 -13.30
N VAL A 177 1.07 8.46 -13.68
CA VAL A 177 1.53 8.48 -15.07
C VAL A 177 2.88 7.80 -15.13
N ASN A 178 2.92 6.59 -15.69
CA ASN A 178 4.11 5.73 -15.73
C ASN A 178 4.29 5.13 -17.13
N VAL A 179 5.43 4.49 -17.36
CA VAL A 179 5.69 3.74 -18.60
C VAL A 179 5.76 2.25 -18.24
N ASN A 180 4.74 1.50 -18.64
CA ASN A 180 4.60 0.08 -18.35
C ASN A 180 4.47 -0.72 -19.66
N PRO A 181 4.62 -2.06 -19.64
CA PRO A 181 4.25 -2.88 -20.79
C PRO A 181 2.80 -2.65 -21.22
N ASN A 182 2.52 -2.67 -22.53
CA ASN A 182 1.15 -2.64 -23.04
C ASN A 182 0.38 -3.87 -22.57
N LEU A 183 -0.90 -3.70 -22.21
CA LEU A 183 -1.73 -4.76 -21.61
C LEU A 183 -2.02 -5.93 -22.56
N THR A 184 -2.00 -5.69 -23.87
CA THR A 184 -2.29 -6.70 -24.90
C THR A 184 -1.04 -7.23 -25.59
N ASN A 185 0.05 -6.43 -25.59
CA ASN A 185 1.33 -6.81 -26.17
C ASN A 185 2.48 -6.32 -25.28
N THR A 186 2.93 -7.18 -24.37
CA THR A 186 3.98 -6.84 -23.40
C THR A 186 5.36 -6.60 -24.01
N SER A 187 5.54 -6.81 -25.32
CA SER A 187 6.76 -6.43 -26.05
C SER A 187 6.80 -4.95 -26.43
N LEU A 188 5.70 -4.22 -26.25
CA LEU A 188 5.59 -2.78 -26.45
C LEU A 188 5.47 -2.06 -25.10
N LEU A 189 6.03 -0.86 -25.02
CA LEU A 189 5.78 0.05 -23.91
C LEU A 189 4.55 0.89 -24.18
N ALA A 190 3.83 1.23 -23.12
CA ALA A 190 2.68 2.11 -23.13
C ALA A 190 2.78 3.14 -22.01
N ILE A 191 2.25 4.33 -22.27
CA ILE A 191 1.99 5.32 -21.23
C ILE A 191 0.81 4.79 -20.42
N HIS A 192 1.05 4.50 -19.15
CA HIS A 192 0.05 4.02 -18.23
C HIS A 192 -0.49 5.21 -17.42
N ILE A 193 -1.80 5.45 -17.52
CA ILE A 193 -2.52 6.49 -16.79
C ILE A 193 -3.53 5.81 -15.87
N ASP A 194 -3.44 6.10 -14.58
CA ASP A 194 -4.29 5.47 -13.60
C ASP A 194 -4.63 6.39 -12.40
N VAL A 195 -5.46 5.90 -11.49
CA VAL A 195 -5.65 6.50 -10.17
C VAL A 195 -4.32 6.49 -9.42
N SER A 196 -4.01 7.58 -8.70
CA SER A 196 -2.87 7.56 -7.80
C SER A 196 -3.17 6.77 -6.52
N GLU A 197 -2.18 5.99 -6.06
CA GLU A 197 -2.19 5.34 -4.75
C GLU A 197 -2.35 6.33 -3.58
N PHE A 198 -1.95 7.59 -3.76
CA PHE A 198 -2.16 8.65 -2.76
C PHE A 198 -3.65 8.90 -2.46
N LEU A 199 -4.57 8.52 -3.36
CA LEU A 199 -6.01 8.66 -3.17
C LEU A 199 -6.66 7.43 -2.49
N HIS A 200 -6.06 6.24 -2.57
CA HIS A 200 -6.68 5.01 -2.06
C HIS A 200 -6.73 4.94 -0.52
N THR A 201 -5.74 5.49 0.17
CA THR A 201 -5.79 5.64 1.64
C THR A 201 -6.93 6.57 2.07
N LEU A 202 -7.24 7.57 1.24
CA LEU A 202 -8.36 8.51 1.46
C LEU A 202 -9.72 7.94 1.06
N ASP A 203 -9.78 6.95 0.17
CA ASP A 203 -11.01 6.18 -0.09
C ASP A 203 -11.54 5.48 1.15
N ARG A 204 -10.63 4.87 1.91
CA ARG A 204 -10.98 4.30 3.20
C ARG A 204 -11.55 5.38 4.12
N ILE A 205 -10.92 6.55 4.20
CA ILE A 205 -11.42 7.71 4.97
C ILE A 205 -12.79 8.18 4.48
N TYR A 206 -13.06 8.18 3.16
CA TYR A 206 -14.36 8.56 2.61
C TYR A 206 -15.47 7.56 2.95
N LYS A 207 -15.21 6.25 2.77
CA LYS A 207 -16.15 5.17 3.16
C LYS A 207 -16.45 5.25 4.65
N VAL A 208 -15.42 5.54 5.44
CA VAL A 208 -15.49 5.69 6.88
C VAL A 208 -16.16 7.01 7.32
N ARG A 209 -16.14 8.10 6.52
CA ARG A 209 -16.84 9.39 6.82
C ARG A 209 -18.35 9.23 7.02
N GLN A 210 -18.95 8.13 6.55
CA GLN A 210 -20.37 7.82 6.84
C GLN A 210 -20.59 7.39 8.30
N GLN A 211 -19.52 7.09 9.02
CA GLN A 211 -19.46 6.77 10.44
C GLN A 211 -18.64 7.90 11.12
N ASN A 212 -19.01 8.33 12.33
CA ASN A 212 -18.27 9.39 13.05
C ASN A 212 -16.91 8.86 13.54
N ASP A 213 -15.98 8.67 12.62
CA ASP A 213 -14.70 8.01 12.87
C ASP A 213 -13.61 8.99 13.29
N ILE A 214 -12.82 8.55 14.27
CA ILE A 214 -11.75 9.34 14.91
C ILE A 214 -10.62 9.65 13.92
N ALA A 215 -10.31 8.76 12.98
CA ALA A 215 -9.26 8.95 11.99
C ALA A 215 -9.61 10.07 10.99
N VAL A 216 -10.89 10.21 10.62
CA VAL A 216 -11.37 11.28 9.74
C VAL A 216 -11.16 12.64 10.40
N GLU A 217 -11.54 12.76 11.68
CA GLU A 217 -11.38 14.01 12.43
C GLU A 217 -9.90 14.32 12.72
N ALA A 218 -9.09 13.32 13.05
CA ALA A 218 -7.65 13.48 13.20
C ALA A 218 -6.99 13.97 11.90
N TYR A 219 -7.42 13.46 10.74
CA TYR A 219 -6.88 13.90 9.44
C TYR A 219 -7.26 15.35 9.11
N LYS A 220 -8.52 15.75 9.34
CA LYS A 220 -8.93 17.14 9.17
C LYS A 220 -8.18 18.09 10.09
N ASP A 221 -7.99 17.69 11.35
CA ASP A 221 -7.20 18.48 12.30
C ASP A 221 -5.75 18.57 11.84
N PHE A 222 -5.16 17.49 11.33
CA PHE A 222 -3.79 17.52 10.81
C PHE A 222 -3.60 18.50 9.63
N ILE A 223 -4.55 18.52 8.67
CA ILE A 223 -4.56 19.53 7.60
C ILE A 223 -4.63 20.93 8.21
N LYS A 224 -5.53 21.16 9.16
CA LYS A 224 -5.74 22.46 9.81
C LYS A 224 -4.51 22.94 10.57
N GLN A 225 -3.89 22.09 11.39
CA GLN A 225 -2.67 22.44 12.14
C GLN A 225 -1.52 22.79 11.19
N THR A 226 -1.38 22.07 10.08
CA THR A 226 -0.39 22.38 9.05
C THR A 226 -0.67 23.74 8.38
N VAL A 227 -1.93 24.04 8.08
CA VAL A 227 -2.34 25.34 7.54
C VAL A 227 -2.04 26.48 8.53
N ILE A 228 -2.30 26.30 9.83
CA ILE A 228 -1.98 27.28 10.88
C ILE A 228 -0.46 27.52 10.94
N LEU A 229 0.32 26.44 10.97
CA LEU A 229 1.78 26.48 11.04
C LEU A 229 2.40 27.27 9.87
N PHE A 230 1.89 27.08 8.65
CA PHE A 230 2.45 27.75 7.47
C PHE A 230 1.93 29.17 7.22
N SER A 231 0.67 29.45 7.56
CA SER A 231 0.08 30.77 7.37
C SER A 231 0.55 31.79 8.40
N GLY A 232 0.79 31.37 9.65
CA GLY A 232 0.89 32.28 10.78
C GLY A 232 -0.40 33.06 11.04
N GLU A 233 -1.52 32.61 10.46
CA GLU A 233 -2.84 33.22 10.59
C GLU A 233 -3.55 32.66 11.82
N GLU A 234 -3.95 33.55 12.73
CA GLU A 234 -4.69 33.18 13.94
C GLU A 234 -6.20 33.14 13.70
N ASP A 235 -6.71 33.64 12.56
CA ASP A 235 -8.12 33.50 12.21
C ASP A 235 -8.49 32.02 11.96
N ILE A 236 -9.06 31.42 13.01
CA ILE A 236 -9.56 30.06 13.04
C ILE A 236 -10.58 29.79 11.92
N ASN A 237 -11.40 30.78 11.54
CA ASN A 237 -12.41 30.58 10.50
C ASN A 237 -11.77 30.42 9.12
N VAL A 238 -10.72 31.21 8.83
CA VAL A 238 -9.98 31.13 7.56
C VAL A 238 -9.24 29.79 7.47
N THR A 239 -8.49 29.43 8.50
CA THR A 239 -7.71 28.18 8.52
C THR A 239 -8.60 26.94 8.47
N THR A 240 -9.72 26.95 9.22
CA THR A 240 -10.72 25.86 9.17
C THR A 240 -11.36 25.76 7.78
N LYS A 241 -11.65 26.90 7.14
CA LYS A 241 -12.23 26.90 5.79
C LYS A 241 -11.27 26.32 4.75
N ILE A 242 -9.99 26.70 4.79
CA ILE A 242 -8.97 26.17 3.89
C ILE A 242 -8.83 24.65 4.07
N ALA A 243 -8.71 24.18 5.32
CA ALA A 243 -8.59 22.76 5.62
C ALA A 243 -9.82 21.97 5.14
N GLN A 244 -11.03 22.50 5.37
CA GLN A 244 -12.27 21.89 4.92
C GLN A 244 -12.36 21.84 3.38
N ASP A 245 -11.91 22.89 2.69
CA ASP A 245 -11.92 22.92 1.22
C ASP A 245 -10.94 21.91 0.61
N ILE A 246 -9.75 21.73 1.20
CA ILE A 246 -8.80 20.68 0.81
C ILE A 246 -9.44 19.30 0.99
N PHE A 247 -9.99 19.05 2.17
CA PHE A 247 -10.60 17.76 2.51
C PHE A 247 -11.82 17.43 1.63
N ASP A 248 -12.70 18.40 1.37
CA ASP A 248 -13.87 18.19 0.50
C ASP A 248 -13.47 17.99 -0.96
N PHE A 249 -12.40 18.66 -1.42
CA PHE A 249 -11.85 18.41 -2.75
C PHE A 249 -11.33 16.96 -2.88
N GLU A 250 -10.57 16.48 -1.88
CA GLU A 250 -10.11 15.09 -1.81
C GLU A 250 -11.27 14.10 -1.84
N VAL A 251 -12.27 14.31 -0.99
CA VAL A 251 -13.47 13.47 -0.96
C VAL A 251 -14.18 13.44 -2.33
N ASN A 252 -14.23 14.57 -3.03
CA ASN A 252 -14.83 14.63 -4.35
C ASN A 252 -14.00 13.92 -5.42
N LEU A 253 -12.66 13.91 -5.31
CA LEU A 253 -11.80 13.08 -6.16
C LEU A 253 -12.07 11.59 -5.91
N THR A 254 -12.10 11.19 -4.65
CA THR A 254 -12.35 9.80 -4.23
C THR A 254 -13.72 9.29 -4.67
N LYS A 255 -14.77 10.10 -4.61
CA LYS A 255 -16.09 9.74 -5.17
C LYS A 255 -16.01 9.35 -6.64
N LYS A 256 -15.09 9.92 -7.42
CA LYS A 256 -14.91 9.57 -8.83
C LYS A 256 -14.29 8.19 -9.04
N ILE A 257 -13.65 7.63 -8.01
CA ILE A 257 -13.17 6.24 -8.00
C ILE A 257 -14.37 5.31 -7.77
N ASN A 258 -15.18 5.56 -6.73
CA ASN A 258 -16.32 4.71 -6.37
C ASN A 258 -17.53 4.79 -7.33
N GLU A 259 -17.62 5.83 -8.17
CA GLU A 259 -18.59 5.88 -9.29
C GLU A 259 -18.34 4.75 -10.34
N ILE A 260 -17.28 3.96 -10.17
CA ILE A 260 -16.79 2.88 -11.06
C ILE A 260 -16.83 1.51 -10.37
N ASP A 261 -17.61 1.30 -9.31
CA ASP A 261 -17.84 -0.09 -8.88
C ASP A 261 -18.65 -0.81 -9.98
N PHE A 262 -17.98 -1.73 -10.67
CA PHE A 262 -18.48 -2.50 -11.80
C PHE A 262 -19.73 -3.30 -11.40
N ASP A 263 -20.75 -3.34 -12.28
CA ASP A 263 -21.74 -4.43 -12.32
C ASP A 263 -20.98 -5.73 -12.59
N VAL A 264 -20.56 -6.43 -11.54
CA VAL A 264 -20.06 -7.81 -11.63
C VAL A 264 -21.23 -8.68 -12.10
N PRO A 265 -21.12 -9.44 -13.21
CA PRO A 265 -22.15 -10.41 -13.57
C PRO A 265 -22.31 -11.37 -12.39
N ASP A 266 -23.54 -11.57 -11.90
CA ASP A 266 -23.87 -12.45 -10.77
C ASP A 266 -23.09 -13.77 -10.86
N LEU A 267 -21.94 -13.82 -10.20
CA LEU A 267 -21.21 -15.04 -9.92
C LEU A 267 -21.78 -15.55 -8.59
N PRO A 268 -22.19 -16.83 -8.51
CA PRO A 268 -22.83 -17.36 -7.31
C PRO A 268 -21.93 -17.13 -6.09
N ASP A 269 -22.51 -16.49 -5.08
CA ASP A 269 -21.90 -16.03 -3.82
C ASP A 269 -20.70 -16.88 -3.38
N TYR A 270 -19.51 -16.47 -3.82
CA TYR A 270 -18.28 -16.78 -3.13
C TYR A 270 -17.80 -15.46 -2.53
N ASN A 271 -17.95 -15.35 -1.21
CA ASN A 271 -17.46 -14.24 -0.40
C ASN A 271 -15.99 -13.95 -0.74
N PHE A 272 -15.75 -12.98 -1.61
CA PHE A 272 -14.46 -12.37 -1.80
C PHE A 272 -14.39 -11.13 -0.90
N THR A 273 -14.36 -11.35 0.41
CA THR A 273 -13.96 -10.31 1.37
C THR A 273 -12.45 -10.17 1.31
N GLY A 274 -11.96 -9.46 0.30
CA GLY A 274 -10.62 -8.85 0.30
C GLY A 274 -10.59 -7.63 1.22
N ASP A 275 -11.05 -7.80 2.46
CA ASP A 275 -11.09 -6.77 3.49
C ASP A 275 -9.96 -7.10 4.47
N TYR A 276 -8.84 -6.38 4.37
CA TYR A 276 -7.88 -6.35 5.47
C TYR A 276 -8.48 -5.46 6.57
N ARG A 277 -9.48 -6.03 7.25
CA ARG A 277 -10.10 -5.53 8.46
C ARG A 277 -9.52 -6.32 9.62
N TYR A 278 -8.75 -5.64 10.47
CA TYR A 278 -8.43 -6.18 11.78
C TYR A 278 -9.66 -6.01 12.66
N ASP A 279 -10.66 -6.86 12.48
CA ASP A 279 -11.80 -6.95 13.39
C ASP A 279 -11.59 -8.18 14.28
N TYR A 280 -11.42 -7.92 15.57
CA TYR A 280 -11.59 -8.92 16.63
C TYR A 280 -13.08 -9.23 16.70
N GLU A 281 -13.49 -10.39 16.20
CA GLU A 281 -14.80 -10.97 16.53
C GLU A 281 -14.59 -12.29 17.30
N GLU A 282 -15.16 -12.33 18.50
CA GLU A 282 -15.36 -13.53 19.28
C GLU A 282 -16.37 -14.41 18.55
N GLU A 283 -15.97 -15.60 18.07
CA GLU A 283 -16.95 -16.58 17.57
C GLU A 283 -17.04 -17.82 18.47
N SER A 284 -18.26 -18.00 18.96
CA SER A 284 -18.79 -19.19 19.56
C SER A 284 -18.96 -20.31 18.53
N SER A 285 -18.50 -21.50 18.92
CA SER A 285 -18.61 -22.81 18.28
C SER A 285 -19.95 -23.17 17.61
N SER A 286 -19.90 -23.94 16.50
CA SER A 286 -20.29 -25.37 16.37
C SER A 286 -20.60 -25.76 14.88
N PRO A 287 -20.72 -27.05 14.47
CA PRO A 287 -19.91 -27.64 13.39
C PRO A 287 -20.72 -28.28 12.23
N THR A 288 -20.04 -29.05 11.36
CA THR A 288 -20.48 -29.96 10.26
C THR A 288 -20.51 -29.32 8.85
N ASP A 289 -20.00 -29.91 7.75
CA ASP A 289 -19.77 -31.32 7.39
C ASP A 289 -18.60 -31.50 6.39
N ASN A 290 -18.04 -32.71 6.37
CA ASN A 290 -17.10 -33.25 5.39
C ASN A 290 -17.73 -33.37 3.99
N GLU A 291 -17.09 -32.86 2.93
CA GLU A 291 -17.20 -33.50 1.61
C GLU A 291 -15.97 -33.28 0.71
N LEU A 292 -15.49 -34.40 0.17
CA LEU A 292 -14.31 -34.56 -0.68
C LEU A 292 -14.54 -33.95 -2.08
N LEU A 293 -13.70 -32.99 -2.49
CA LEU A 293 -13.71 -32.46 -3.85
C LEU A 293 -13.02 -33.44 -4.83
N GLN A 294 -13.82 -34.18 -5.60
CA GLN A 294 -13.38 -34.76 -6.87
C GLN A 294 -13.55 -33.73 -7.99
N ALA A 295 -12.47 -33.44 -8.71
CA ALA A 295 -12.48 -32.56 -9.87
C ALA A 295 -13.29 -33.18 -11.02
N ARG A 296 -14.43 -32.57 -11.36
CA ARG A 296 -15.21 -32.87 -12.58
C ARG A 296 -14.94 -31.78 -13.62
N SER A 297 -14.41 -32.19 -14.77
CA SER A 297 -14.19 -31.36 -15.93
C SER A 297 -15.49 -31.15 -16.69
N ASP A 298 -16.24 -30.09 -16.37
CA ASP A 298 -17.40 -29.69 -17.18
C ASP A 298 -17.05 -28.46 -18.03
N LYS A 299 -17.18 -28.66 -19.34
CA LYS A 299 -16.85 -27.73 -20.42
C LYS A 299 -17.94 -26.66 -20.49
N SER A 300 -17.68 -25.49 -19.90
CA SER A 300 -18.58 -24.33 -20.02
C SER A 300 -18.50 -23.74 -21.42
N THR A 301 -19.63 -23.69 -22.12
CA THR A 301 -19.82 -22.95 -23.37
C THR A 301 -19.94 -21.46 -23.05
N SER A 302 -18.83 -20.71 -23.16
CA SER A 302 -18.81 -19.26 -23.06
C SER A 302 -19.34 -18.60 -24.34
N GLN A 303 -20.04 -17.47 -24.18
CA GLN A 303 -20.40 -16.54 -25.25
C GLN A 303 -19.15 -16.09 -26.03
N PRO A 304 -19.31 -15.56 -27.27
CA PRO A 304 -18.17 -15.09 -28.06
C PRO A 304 -17.41 -14.01 -27.28
N GLU A 305 -16.11 -14.22 -27.08
CA GLU A 305 -15.19 -13.16 -26.66
C GLU A 305 -15.46 -11.93 -27.55
N LYS A 306 -15.81 -10.80 -26.94
CA LYS A 306 -15.65 -9.52 -27.60
C LYS A 306 -14.18 -9.43 -27.99
N ASP A 307 -13.90 -9.15 -29.27
CA ASP A 307 -12.55 -8.82 -29.70
C ASP A 307 -11.94 -7.82 -28.71
N PRO A 308 -10.69 -8.02 -28.24
CA PRO A 308 -10.07 -7.07 -27.33
C PRO A 308 -10.12 -5.68 -27.97
N GLU A 309 -10.60 -4.69 -27.21
CA GLU A 309 -10.64 -3.32 -27.70
C GLU A 309 -9.27 -2.93 -28.25
N PRO A 310 -9.21 -2.27 -29.42
CA PRO A 310 -7.94 -1.87 -30.01
C PRO A 310 -7.17 -0.97 -29.04
N THR A 311 -5.85 -1.13 -29.03
CA THR A 311 -4.97 -0.34 -28.16
C THR A 311 -5.17 1.15 -28.42
N THR A 312 -5.26 1.94 -27.35
CA THR A 312 -5.48 3.38 -27.46
C THR A 312 -4.16 4.04 -27.81
N LYS A 313 -4.09 4.73 -28.95
CA LYS A 313 -2.95 5.58 -29.31
C LYS A 313 -3.03 6.92 -28.60
N LEU A 314 -1.88 7.52 -28.31
CA LEU A 314 -1.81 8.83 -27.65
C LEU A 314 -2.57 9.91 -28.41
N LYS A 315 -2.50 9.97 -29.74
CA LYS A 315 -3.27 10.93 -30.56
C LYS A 315 -4.79 10.83 -30.39
N ASP A 316 -5.28 9.67 -29.98
CA ASP A 316 -6.69 9.37 -29.74
C ASP A 316 -7.13 9.61 -28.29
N ILE A 317 -6.19 9.94 -27.39
CA ILE A 317 -6.46 9.98 -25.95
C ILE A 317 -7.52 11.00 -25.57
N ASP A 318 -7.51 12.17 -26.19
CA ASP A 318 -8.47 13.25 -25.93
C ASP A 318 -9.89 12.90 -26.37
N ARG A 319 -10.03 12.04 -27.39
CA ARG A 319 -11.33 11.50 -27.81
C ARG A 319 -11.88 10.54 -26.75
N LYS A 320 -11.01 9.75 -26.13
CA LYS A 320 -11.37 8.72 -25.15
C LYS A 320 -11.61 9.30 -23.75
N LEU A 321 -10.65 10.06 -23.23
CA LEU A 321 -10.64 10.60 -21.86
C LEU A 321 -11.23 12.03 -21.75
N LYS A 322 -11.68 12.62 -22.86
CA LYS A 322 -11.98 14.05 -23.06
C LYS A 322 -10.72 14.91 -23.23
N SER A 323 -10.92 16.13 -23.74
CA SER A 323 -9.85 17.07 -24.12
C SER A 323 -8.95 17.47 -22.96
N GLY A 324 -7.64 17.60 -23.26
CA GLY A 324 -6.61 18.16 -22.38
C GLY A 324 -5.52 17.17 -21.94
N TRP A 325 -5.71 15.87 -22.18
CA TRP A 325 -4.77 14.82 -21.80
C TRP A 325 -3.57 14.75 -22.73
N LEU A 326 -3.78 14.89 -24.04
CA LEU A 326 -2.71 14.89 -25.02
C LEU A 326 -1.65 15.95 -24.67
N GLN A 327 -2.09 17.19 -24.46
CA GLN A 327 -1.19 18.30 -24.12
C GLN A 327 -0.48 18.05 -22.78
N LEU A 328 -1.21 17.63 -21.74
CA LEU A 328 -0.61 17.38 -20.42
C LEU A 328 0.48 16.30 -20.50
N LEU A 329 0.22 15.19 -21.20
CA LEU A 329 1.20 14.11 -21.37
C LEU A 329 2.39 14.57 -22.22
N THR A 330 2.15 15.27 -23.32
CA THR A 330 3.23 15.86 -24.13
C THR A 330 4.13 16.76 -23.30
N ASP A 331 3.55 17.63 -22.48
CA ASP A 331 4.32 18.56 -21.65
C ASP A 331 5.12 17.82 -20.54
N ILE A 332 4.52 16.81 -19.88
CA ILE A 332 5.22 15.98 -18.87
C ILE A 332 6.44 15.30 -19.50
N PHE A 333 6.26 14.66 -20.65
CA PHE A 333 7.35 13.93 -21.30
C PHE A 333 8.39 14.89 -21.89
N GLN A 334 7.97 16.06 -22.38
CA GLN A 334 8.88 17.11 -22.84
C GLN A 334 9.77 17.63 -21.68
N ASP A 335 9.22 17.82 -20.49
CA ASP A 335 9.99 18.18 -19.29
C ASP A 335 11.02 17.11 -18.91
N ALA A 336 10.74 15.83 -19.25
CA ALA A 336 11.68 14.71 -19.14
C ALA A 336 12.63 14.56 -20.36
N SER A 337 12.66 15.55 -21.27
CA SER A 337 13.43 15.51 -22.52
C SER A 337 13.04 14.38 -23.50
N VAL A 338 11.78 13.95 -23.45
CA VAL A 338 11.20 12.94 -24.36
C VAL A 338 10.14 13.59 -25.24
N ASN A 339 10.30 13.50 -26.56
CA ASN A 339 9.33 13.99 -27.52
C ASN A 339 8.39 12.86 -27.96
N LEU A 340 7.10 13.03 -27.68
CA LEU A 340 6.05 12.08 -28.10
C LEU A 340 5.59 12.37 -29.53
N THR A 341 5.30 11.30 -30.27
CA THR A 341 4.90 11.34 -31.69
C THR A 341 3.38 11.31 -31.86
N GLY A 342 2.64 10.87 -30.83
CA GLY A 342 1.21 10.60 -30.89
C GLY A 342 0.87 9.15 -31.22
N GLU A 343 1.85 8.34 -31.66
CA GLU A 343 1.67 6.92 -31.99
C GLU A 343 1.98 5.98 -30.81
N GLU A 344 2.38 6.53 -29.66
CA GLU A 344 2.63 5.77 -28.45
C GLU A 344 1.35 5.07 -27.97
N GLU A 345 1.53 3.85 -27.44
CA GLU A 345 0.44 3.11 -26.80
C GLU A 345 0.07 3.76 -25.47
N VAL A 346 -1.21 3.74 -25.12
CA VAL A 346 -1.73 4.24 -23.85
C VAL A 346 -2.60 3.17 -23.19
N ASN A 347 -2.25 2.82 -21.96
CA ASN A 347 -3.09 2.04 -21.06
C ASN A 347 -3.82 3.04 -20.14
N ALA A 348 -5.14 3.16 -20.27
CA ALA A 348 -5.97 3.96 -19.36
C ALA A 348 -7.03 3.05 -18.75
N LEU A 349 -6.81 2.63 -17.50
CA LEU A 349 -7.66 1.63 -16.83
C LEU A 349 -8.92 2.27 -16.26
N ASP A 350 -8.77 3.27 -15.41
CA ASP A 350 -9.89 3.92 -14.73
C ASP A 350 -10.45 5.14 -15.47
N GLU A 351 -10.93 4.93 -16.72
CA GLU A 351 -11.40 6.02 -17.59
C GLU A 351 -12.43 6.94 -16.94
N GLY A 352 -13.34 6.38 -16.13
CA GLY A 352 -14.36 7.14 -15.39
C GLY A 352 -13.75 8.15 -14.43
N PHE A 353 -12.77 7.71 -13.65
CA PHE A 353 -12.05 8.52 -12.68
C PHE A 353 -11.20 9.55 -13.40
N ILE A 354 -10.40 9.11 -14.37
CA ILE A 354 -9.46 9.95 -15.12
C ILE A 354 -10.21 11.14 -15.76
N LYS A 355 -11.35 10.86 -16.39
CA LYS A 355 -12.26 11.85 -16.97
C LYS A 355 -12.95 12.72 -15.92
N GLY A 356 -13.38 12.13 -14.81
CA GLY A 356 -14.08 12.78 -13.71
C GLY A 356 -13.20 13.78 -12.96
N ALA A 357 -11.99 13.35 -12.59
CA ALA A 357 -10.98 14.13 -11.89
C ALA A 357 -10.48 15.30 -12.75
N MET A 358 -10.20 15.08 -14.04
CA MET A 358 -9.84 16.18 -14.96
C MET A 358 -10.95 17.25 -15.04
N LYS A 359 -12.22 16.83 -15.11
CA LYS A 359 -13.36 17.75 -15.09
C LYS A 359 -13.49 18.48 -13.74
N LEU A 360 -13.20 17.81 -12.63
CA LEU A 360 -13.25 18.39 -11.29
C LEU A 360 -12.16 19.45 -11.10
N LEU A 361 -10.92 19.15 -11.52
CA LEU A 361 -9.79 20.09 -11.50
C LEU A 361 -10.13 21.38 -12.26
N ASN A 362 -10.66 21.25 -13.49
CA ASN A 362 -10.99 22.41 -14.32
C ASN A 362 -12.19 23.23 -13.83
N LYS A 363 -13.03 22.67 -12.93
CA LYS A 363 -14.19 23.37 -12.36
C LYS A 363 -13.93 23.97 -10.97
N THR A 364 -12.96 23.41 -10.26
CA THR A 364 -12.62 23.84 -8.90
C THR A 364 -11.83 25.14 -8.96
N SER A 365 -12.00 26.02 -7.97
CA SER A 365 -11.26 27.27 -7.94
C SER A 365 -9.75 27.00 -7.86
N GLY A 366 -8.95 27.82 -8.56
CA GLY A 366 -7.50 27.69 -8.56
C GLY A 366 -6.90 27.73 -7.15
N VAL A 367 -7.50 28.51 -6.25
CA VAL A 367 -7.11 28.60 -4.83
C VAL A 367 -7.21 27.24 -4.12
N VAL A 368 -8.33 26.52 -4.27
CA VAL A 368 -8.52 25.22 -3.63
C VAL A 368 -7.58 24.18 -4.24
N VAL A 369 -7.41 24.21 -5.56
CA VAL A 369 -6.49 23.31 -6.26
C VAL A 369 -5.03 23.57 -5.83
N ASN A 370 -4.58 24.82 -5.74
CA ASN A 370 -3.25 25.17 -5.22
C ASN A 370 -3.05 24.68 -3.79
N ASN A 371 -4.05 24.89 -2.93
CA ASN A 371 -3.99 24.46 -1.53
C ASN A 371 -3.91 22.94 -1.41
N TYR A 372 -4.66 22.21 -2.24
CA TYR A 372 -4.56 20.75 -2.34
C TYR A 372 -3.17 20.29 -2.76
N PHE A 373 -2.61 20.85 -3.84
CA PHE A 373 -1.27 20.49 -4.30
C PHE A 373 -0.18 20.79 -3.26
N GLY A 374 -0.28 21.93 -2.59
CA GLY A 374 0.68 22.27 -1.53
C GLY A 374 0.55 21.37 -0.32
N TRP A 375 -0.67 20.96 0.05
CA TRP A 375 -0.90 19.95 1.07
C TRP A 375 -0.23 18.62 0.69
N LYS A 376 -0.45 18.13 -0.53
CA LYS A 376 0.15 16.88 -1.04
C LYS A 376 1.66 16.91 -1.29
N LEU A 377 2.28 18.09 -1.25
CA LEU A 377 3.73 18.20 -1.30
C LEU A 377 4.36 18.19 0.10
N LEU A 378 3.59 18.60 1.12
CA LEU A 378 4.03 18.65 2.52
C LEU A 378 3.68 17.35 3.29
N TYR A 379 2.61 16.67 2.88
CA TYR A 379 2.15 15.36 3.35
C TYR A 379 2.61 14.26 2.41
#